data_AF-Q9L6E5-F1
#
_entry.id   AF-Q9L6E5-F1
#
_cell.length_a   1.000
_cell.length_b   1.000
_cell.length_c   1.000
_cell.angle_alpha   90.00
_cell.angle_beta   90.00
_cell.angle_gamma   90.00
#
_symmetry.space_group_name_H-M   'P 1'
#
loop_
_entity.id
_entity.type
_entity.pdbx_description
1 polymer ?
#
loop_
_entity_poly.entity_id
_entity_poly.type
_entity_poly.pdbx_seq_one_letter_code
_entity_poly.pdbx_strand_id
1 'polypeptide(L)'
;MKKWLPAFLFLSLSGGNDALAGWHNVMFYAFNDHSSHNAGQVKVVDKPQFSIHWSNGTATAYYSSCSGPDVASGVYFQEYLAWMAVPKHVYTNEGFNIFLDVQSKYGWSVENGNDKDYYFFVNGYEWDTWTNNGARICFYPGNMKQLNTKPFNDLVFRAFLPVDLPKGHYDFPVNYIRGVQHHYYDLWQDHYKMSYDQIKHLPATNTLVLSFDNVGGCQPSTHVLNIDHGNIVIDRRNGNIASQTLSIYCDVPVSVKISLLRNTLPIYNNNKFSVGLGNGWDSIISLDGVEQSEEILRWYTAGSKTVKIESRLYGEEGKRKPGELSGSMTMVLSFL
;
A
#
# COMPACT_ATOMS: atom_id res chain seq x y z
N MET A 1 85.31 1.41 -18.53
CA MET A 1 84.73 1.24 -17.18
C MET A 1 83.89 2.47 -16.87
N LYS A 2 82.55 2.32 -16.96
CA LYS A 2 81.56 3.38 -16.68
C LYS A 2 81.51 3.64 -15.17
N LYS A 3 81.77 4.87 -14.75
CA LYS A 3 81.55 5.31 -13.36
C LYS A 3 80.19 5.99 -13.27
N TRP A 4 79.33 5.38 -12.47
CA TRP A 4 77.98 5.82 -12.12
C TRP A 4 78.03 7.13 -11.32
N LEU A 5 77.16 8.08 -11.69
CA LEU A 5 76.74 9.20 -10.84
C LEU A 5 75.72 8.68 -9.81
N PRO A 6 75.80 9.06 -8.52
CA PRO A 6 74.72 8.79 -7.59
C PRO A 6 73.58 9.79 -7.87
N ALA A 7 72.43 9.26 -8.28
CA ALA A 7 71.19 10.01 -8.32
C ALA A 7 70.78 10.35 -6.88
N PHE A 8 70.69 11.64 -6.57
CA PHE A 8 70.00 12.15 -5.40
C PHE A 8 68.53 11.72 -5.49
N LEU A 9 68.13 10.73 -4.69
CA LEU A 9 66.73 10.46 -4.41
C LEU A 9 66.24 11.58 -3.47
N PHE A 10 65.51 12.54 -4.03
CA PHE A 10 64.62 13.39 -3.25
C PHE A 10 63.48 12.51 -2.72
N LEU A 11 63.57 12.11 -1.46
CA LEU A 11 62.43 11.70 -0.67
C LEU A 11 61.55 12.94 -0.45
N SER A 12 60.62 13.19 -1.37
CA SER A 12 59.49 14.06 -1.08
C SER A 12 58.58 13.35 -0.09
N LEU A 13 58.80 13.63 1.20
CA LEU A 13 57.80 13.49 2.24
C LEU A 13 56.62 14.41 1.88
N SER A 14 55.67 13.91 1.09
CA SER A 14 54.39 14.55 0.86
C SER A 14 53.30 13.75 1.56
N GLY A 15 52.69 14.35 2.58
CA GLY A 15 51.37 13.92 3.06
C GLY A 15 51.36 13.04 4.30
N GLY A 16 52.06 13.42 5.36
CA GLY A 16 51.59 13.10 6.71
C GLY A 16 50.31 13.89 6.96
N ASN A 17 49.16 13.30 6.61
CA ASN A 17 47.81 13.69 7.08
C ASN A 17 46.74 12.59 6.88
N ASP A 18 47.07 11.45 6.26
CA ASP A 18 46.12 10.32 6.12
C ASP A 18 46.22 9.27 7.24
N ALA A 19 47.14 9.45 8.21
CA ALA A 19 47.41 8.45 9.26
C ALA A 19 46.44 8.49 10.46
N LEU A 20 45.35 9.26 10.37
CA LEU A 20 44.30 9.35 11.40
C LEU A 20 42.87 9.21 10.83
N ALA A 21 42.73 8.78 9.58
CA ALA A 21 41.42 8.31 9.12
C ALA A 21 41.21 6.91 9.71
N GLY A 22 40.26 6.79 10.63
CA GLY A 22 39.76 5.48 11.05
C GLY A 22 39.32 4.67 9.83
N TRP A 23 39.44 3.37 9.91
CA TRP A 23 38.99 2.49 8.85
C TRP A 23 37.62 1.92 9.16
N HIS A 24 36.86 1.68 8.10
CA HIS A 24 35.58 1.04 8.20
C HIS A 24 35.28 0.14 6.98
N ASN A 25 34.67 -1.01 7.26
CA ASN A 25 34.31 -2.03 6.30
C ASN A 25 32.81 -2.32 6.41
N VAL A 26 32.08 -2.13 5.32
CA VAL A 26 30.64 -2.32 5.25
C VAL A 26 30.34 -3.42 4.24
N MET A 27 29.55 -4.42 4.64
CA MET A 27 29.04 -5.44 3.75
C MET A 27 27.54 -5.59 3.91
N PHE A 28 26.84 -5.94 2.83
CA PHE A 28 25.43 -6.31 2.89
C PHE A 28 25.25 -7.76 2.49
N TYR A 29 24.73 -8.57 3.42
CA TYR A 29 24.39 -9.97 3.20
C TYR A 29 22.89 -10.09 2.96
N ALA A 30 22.49 -10.43 1.73
CA ALA A 30 21.08 -10.63 1.38
C ALA A 30 20.69 -12.12 1.47
N PHE A 31 19.50 -12.38 1.98
CA PHE A 31 18.86 -13.70 1.94
C PHE A 31 18.25 -13.96 0.56
N ASN A 32 17.85 -15.21 0.29
CA ASN A 32 17.24 -15.62 -0.97
C ASN A 32 16.04 -16.55 -0.71
N ASP A 33 15.08 -16.05 0.07
CA ASP A 33 13.92 -16.86 0.47
C ASP A 33 12.81 -16.82 -0.57
N HIS A 34 12.08 -17.92 -0.63
CA HIS A 34 10.88 -18.05 -1.43
C HIS A 34 9.75 -18.52 -0.52
N SER A 35 8.66 -17.76 -0.49
CA SER A 35 7.46 -18.08 0.29
C SER A 35 6.20 -17.80 -0.51
N SER A 36 5.08 -18.36 -0.08
CA SER A 36 3.77 -18.11 -0.68
C SER A 36 2.71 -17.87 0.40
N HIS A 37 1.74 -17.05 0.06
CA HIS A 37 0.57 -16.77 0.89
C HIS A 37 -0.68 -16.89 0.04
N ASN A 38 -1.63 -17.72 0.44
CA ASN A 38 -2.91 -17.88 -0.25
C ASN A 38 -4.00 -17.14 0.53
N ALA A 39 -4.57 -16.08 -0.05
CA ALA A 39 -5.66 -15.31 0.54
C ALA A 39 -7.05 -15.89 0.22
N GLY A 40 -7.13 -16.94 -0.61
CA GLY A 40 -8.37 -17.59 -1.01
C GLY A 40 -9.20 -16.73 -1.94
N GLN A 41 -10.53 -16.75 -1.74
CA GLN A 41 -11.46 -15.97 -2.54
C GLN A 41 -11.55 -14.53 -2.03
N VAL A 42 -11.29 -13.58 -2.92
CA VAL A 42 -11.32 -12.14 -2.62
C VAL A 42 -12.16 -11.41 -3.64
N LYS A 43 -12.82 -10.35 -3.21
CA LYS A 43 -13.41 -9.33 -4.09
C LYS A 43 -12.40 -8.20 -4.24
N VAL A 44 -12.54 -7.43 -5.32
CA VAL A 44 -11.66 -6.28 -5.58
C VAL A 44 -11.73 -5.21 -4.48
N VAL A 45 -12.85 -5.13 -3.76
CA VAL A 45 -13.02 -4.24 -2.59
C VAL A 45 -12.36 -4.78 -1.31
N ASP A 46 -12.05 -6.08 -1.28
CA ASP A 46 -11.34 -6.69 -0.17
C ASP A 46 -9.87 -6.29 -0.21
N LYS A 47 -9.24 -6.31 0.97
CA LYS A 47 -7.82 -5.95 1.13
C LYS A 47 -7.07 -7.16 1.69
N PRO A 48 -6.72 -8.15 0.85
CA PRO A 48 -6.06 -9.35 1.32
C PRO A 48 -4.78 -9.00 2.09
N GLN A 49 -4.63 -9.64 3.24
CA GLN A 49 -3.54 -9.41 4.16
C GLN A 49 -2.50 -10.53 4.02
N PHE A 50 -1.22 -10.20 3.99
CA PHE A 50 -0.12 -11.17 4.02
C PHE A 50 1.00 -10.70 4.93
N SER A 51 1.88 -11.63 5.33
CA SER A 51 3.00 -11.35 6.22
C SER A 51 4.33 -11.70 5.56
N ILE A 52 5.34 -10.85 5.77
CA ILE A 52 6.74 -11.14 5.44
C ILE A 52 7.46 -11.48 6.74
N HIS A 53 7.93 -12.72 6.83
CA HIS A 53 8.58 -13.26 8.03
C HIS A 53 10.08 -12.99 8.04
N TRP A 54 10.66 -12.87 9.24
CA TRP A 54 12.11 -12.94 9.40
C TRP A 54 12.57 -14.34 9.80
N SER A 55 13.38 -14.97 8.95
CA SER A 55 14.01 -16.27 9.22
C SER A 55 15.54 -16.16 9.20
N ASN A 56 16.19 -16.96 10.05
CA ASN A 56 17.63 -17.16 9.98
C ASN A 56 17.99 -18.09 8.82
N GLY A 57 19.19 -17.97 8.29
CA GLY A 57 19.57 -18.74 7.10
C GLY A 57 20.93 -18.37 6.54
N THR A 58 21.26 -18.99 5.42
CA THR A 58 22.45 -18.62 4.65
C THR A 58 22.14 -17.38 3.81
N ALA A 59 22.99 -16.36 3.92
CA ALA A 59 22.90 -15.13 3.16
C ALA A 59 24.17 -14.93 2.33
N THR A 60 24.05 -14.23 1.21
CA THR A 60 25.16 -13.95 0.28
C THR A 60 25.50 -12.47 0.30
N ALA A 61 26.79 -12.14 0.35
CA ALA A 61 27.27 -10.77 0.23
C ALA A 61 26.96 -10.24 -1.18
N TYR A 62 26.17 -9.18 -1.28
CA TYR A 62 25.89 -8.49 -2.57
C TYR A 62 26.57 -7.13 -2.67
N TYR A 63 27.02 -6.59 -1.55
CA TYR A 63 27.73 -5.33 -1.47
C TYR A 63 28.88 -5.45 -0.49
N SER A 64 29.99 -4.80 -0.82
CA SER A 64 31.13 -4.61 0.05
C SER A 64 31.80 -3.27 -0.25
N SER A 65 32.06 -2.47 0.77
CA SER A 65 32.87 -1.26 0.72
C SER A 65 33.83 -1.31 1.89
N CYS A 66 35.09 -1.62 1.60
CA CYS A 66 36.11 -1.80 2.60
C CYS A 66 37.21 -0.77 2.41
N SER A 67 37.35 0.12 3.38
CA SER A 67 38.46 1.09 3.46
C SER A 67 39.56 0.63 4.42
N GLY A 68 39.30 -0.43 5.19
CA GLY A 68 40.21 -1.03 6.16
C GLY A 68 40.84 -2.34 5.70
N PRO A 69 41.42 -3.10 6.66
CA PRO A 69 42.09 -4.35 6.35
C PRO A 69 41.08 -5.46 6.02
N ASP A 70 41.50 -6.42 5.19
CA ASP A 70 40.69 -7.60 4.87
C ASP A 70 40.51 -8.52 6.08
N VAL A 71 41.52 -8.55 6.96
CA VAL A 71 41.59 -9.37 8.17
C VAL A 71 42.03 -8.50 9.33
N ALA A 72 41.35 -8.61 10.47
CA ALA A 72 41.73 -7.97 11.71
C ALA A 72 42.23 -9.02 12.72
N SER A 73 43.28 -8.67 13.46
CA SER A 73 43.85 -9.47 14.55
C SER A 73 44.03 -8.67 15.85
N GLY A 74 43.28 -7.57 15.99
CA GLY A 74 43.33 -6.63 17.13
C GLY A 74 41.92 -6.21 17.56
N VAL A 75 41.82 -5.17 18.38
CA VAL A 75 40.51 -4.63 18.80
C VAL A 75 39.84 -3.88 17.64
N TYR A 76 38.60 -4.24 17.34
CA TYR A 76 37.72 -3.51 16.43
C TYR A 76 36.27 -3.60 16.94
N PHE A 77 35.42 -2.73 16.42
CA PHE A 77 34.02 -2.61 16.78
C PHE A 77 33.12 -3.17 15.67
N GLN A 78 31.89 -3.51 16.05
CA GLN A 78 30.89 -4.12 15.18
C GLN A 78 29.56 -3.39 15.34
N GLU A 79 28.89 -3.19 14.21
CA GLU A 79 27.52 -2.71 14.13
C GLU A 79 26.75 -3.53 13.09
N TYR A 80 25.56 -4.01 13.48
CA TYR A 80 24.71 -4.82 12.64
C TYR A 80 23.30 -4.25 12.53
N LEU A 81 22.87 -4.03 11.28
CA LEU A 81 21.54 -3.52 10.96
C LEU A 81 20.80 -4.54 10.09
N ALA A 82 19.64 -4.99 10.53
CA ALA A 82 18.71 -5.75 9.71
C ALA A 82 17.92 -4.80 8.80
N TRP A 83 17.75 -5.20 7.55
CA TRP A 83 17.04 -4.44 6.52
C TRP A 83 15.96 -5.28 5.85
N MET A 84 14.79 -4.69 5.67
CA MET A 84 13.83 -5.10 4.64
C MET A 84 13.47 -3.89 3.77
N ALA A 85 13.69 -3.98 2.46
CA ALA A 85 13.15 -3.03 1.50
C ALA A 85 12.06 -3.71 0.67
N VAL A 86 10.81 -3.31 0.91
CA VAL A 86 9.62 -3.92 0.29
C VAL A 86 9.01 -2.91 -0.67
N PRO A 87 8.69 -3.27 -1.92
CA PRO A 87 8.10 -2.33 -2.87
C PRO A 87 6.73 -1.82 -2.36
N LYS A 88 6.40 -0.56 -2.66
CA LYS A 88 5.09 0.04 -2.33
C LYS A 88 3.99 -0.38 -3.28
N HIS A 89 4.37 -0.75 -4.50
CA HIS A 89 3.46 -1.21 -5.53
C HIS A 89 4.19 -2.14 -6.49
N VAL A 90 3.42 -2.91 -7.22
CA VAL A 90 3.92 -4.07 -7.94
C VAL A 90 2.96 -4.42 -9.07
N TYR A 91 3.51 -4.89 -10.18
CA TYR A 91 2.74 -5.19 -11.38
C TYR A 91 2.47 -6.68 -11.49
N THR A 92 1.25 -7.06 -11.82
CA THR A 92 0.94 -8.42 -12.25
C THR A 92 1.54 -8.68 -13.64
N ASN A 93 1.63 -9.96 -14.03
CA ASN A 93 2.10 -10.34 -15.36
C ASN A 93 1.21 -9.76 -16.48
N GLU A 94 -0.06 -9.51 -16.17
CA GLU A 94 -1.06 -8.92 -17.05
C GLU A 94 -1.02 -7.38 -17.05
N GLY A 95 -0.13 -6.76 -16.26
CA GLY A 95 0.09 -5.31 -16.24
C GLY A 95 -0.75 -4.53 -15.22
N PHE A 96 -1.49 -5.20 -14.34
CA PHE A 96 -2.26 -4.53 -13.29
C PHE A 96 -1.35 -4.07 -12.15
N ASN A 97 -1.54 -2.84 -11.67
CA ASN A 97 -0.76 -2.30 -10.55
C ASN A 97 -1.49 -2.54 -9.22
N ILE A 98 -0.85 -3.27 -8.31
CA ILE A 98 -1.34 -3.55 -6.95
C ILE A 98 -0.53 -2.70 -5.97
N PHE A 99 -1.23 -1.96 -5.10
CA PHE A 99 -0.59 -1.17 -4.05
C PHE A 99 -0.51 -1.96 -2.75
N LEU A 100 0.62 -1.86 -2.06
CA LEU A 100 0.87 -2.52 -0.79
C LEU A 100 0.87 -1.47 0.32
N ASP A 101 0.08 -1.70 1.36
CA ASP A 101 0.01 -0.84 2.53
C ASP A 101 0.48 -1.57 3.77
N VAL A 102 1.16 -0.85 4.66
CA VAL A 102 1.75 -1.41 5.87
C VAL A 102 0.69 -1.45 6.97
N GLN A 103 0.24 -2.64 7.34
CA GLN A 103 -0.68 -2.83 8.46
C GLN A 103 0.04 -2.95 9.80
N SER A 104 1.16 -3.67 9.85
CA SER A 104 1.96 -3.80 11.07
C SER A 104 3.44 -3.79 10.75
N LYS A 105 4.18 -3.08 11.58
CA LYS A 105 5.64 -2.87 11.51
C LYS A 105 6.29 -2.97 12.88
N TYR A 106 5.68 -3.70 13.81
CA TYR A 106 6.05 -3.70 15.22
C TYR A 106 7.55 -4.00 15.39
N GLY A 107 8.28 -3.16 16.12
CA GLY A 107 9.73 -3.32 16.31
C GLY A 107 10.62 -2.96 15.10
N TRP A 108 10.06 -2.47 14.00
CA TRP A 108 10.84 -1.95 12.86
C TRP A 108 10.77 -0.43 12.79
N SER A 109 11.91 0.21 12.52
CA SER A 109 11.98 1.62 12.11
C SER A 109 11.59 1.70 10.64
N VAL A 110 10.53 2.45 10.31
CA VAL A 110 10.21 2.77 8.92
C VAL A 110 10.84 4.10 8.59
N GLU A 111 11.72 4.08 7.61
CA GLU A 111 12.53 5.22 7.24
C GLU A 111 12.33 5.60 5.78
N ASN A 112 12.79 6.80 5.41
CA ASN A 112 12.65 7.34 4.05
C ASN A 112 11.22 7.27 3.49
N GLY A 113 10.22 7.68 4.29
CA GLY A 113 8.80 7.54 3.93
C GLY A 113 8.40 8.26 2.63
N ASN A 114 9.17 9.26 2.21
CA ASN A 114 8.95 10.04 0.99
C ASN A 114 9.33 9.29 -0.30
N ASP A 115 10.00 8.14 -0.18
CA ASP A 115 10.33 7.32 -1.33
C ASP A 115 9.06 6.87 -2.07
N LYS A 116 9.10 6.80 -3.40
CA LYS A 116 7.91 6.39 -4.17
C LYS A 116 7.82 4.89 -4.37
N ASP A 117 8.95 4.20 -4.35
CA ASP A 117 9.04 2.84 -4.87
C ASP A 117 9.13 1.80 -3.75
N TYR A 118 9.77 2.11 -2.61
CA TYR A 118 10.02 1.17 -1.51
C TYR A 118 9.65 1.72 -0.13
N TYR A 119 9.24 0.82 0.75
CA TYR A 119 9.31 0.98 2.20
C TYR A 119 10.64 0.45 2.71
N PHE A 120 11.33 1.21 3.57
CA PHE A 120 12.58 0.79 4.21
C PHE A 120 12.34 0.49 5.68
N PHE A 121 12.42 -0.77 6.06
CA PHE A 121 12.35 -1.23 7.44
C PHE A 121 13.75 -1.54 7.93
N VAL A 122 14.16 -0.88 9.01
CA VAL A 122 15.49 -1.01 9.60
C VAL A 122 15.38 -1.39 11.07
N ASN A 123 16.23 -2.29 11.51
CA ASN A 123 16.40 -2.60 12.93
C ASN A 123 17.88 -2.80 13.24
N GLY A 124 18.47 -1.87 14.00
CA GLY A 124 19.81 -2.02 14.55
C GLY A 124 19.76 -2.83 15.84
N TYR A 125 20.52 -3.93 15.89
CA TYR A 125 20.49 -4.86 17.02
C TYR A 125 21.84 -5.08 17.69
N GLU A 126 22.90 -4.54 17.10
CA GLU A 126 24.27 -4.56 17.64
C GLU A 126 24.97 -3.27 17.22
N TRP A 127 25.59 -2.56 18.16
CA TRP A 127 26.34 -1.32 17.95
C TRP A 127 27.44 -1.19 19.01
N ASP A 128 28.53 -0.51 18.68
CA ASP A 128 29.72 -0.31 19.52
C ASP A 128 30.24 -1.60 20.21
N THR A 129 29.96 -2.75 19.60
CA THR A 129 30.32 -4.03 20.19
C THR A 129 31.76 -4.34 19.80
N TRP A 130 32.67 -4.22 20.76
CA TRP A 130 34.08 -4.48 20.51
C TRP A 130 34.39 -5.97 20.57
N THR A 131 35.35 -6.40 19.76
CA THR A 131 35.97 -7.72 19.83
C THR A 131 37.46 -7.61 19.57
N ASN A 132 38.21 -8.60 20.01
CA ASN A 132 39.64 -8.77 19.71
C ASN A 132 39.92 -10.09 18.96
N ASN A 133 38.87 -10.78 18.52
CA ASN A 133 38.99 -12.05 17.83
C ASN A 133 39.54 -11.84 16.41
N GLY A 134 40.54 -12.64 16.05
CA GLY A 134 41.07 -12.69 14.70
C GLY A 134 39.99 -13.14 13.71
N ALA A 135 39.62 -12.27 12.77
CA ALA A 135 38.59 -12.58 11.78
C ALA A 135 38.84 -11.87 10.46
N ARG A 136 38.33 -12.48 9.39
CA ARG A 136 38.13 -11.76 8.13
C ARG A 136 36.97 -10.79 8.31
N ILE A 137 37.19 -9.53 7.95
CA ILE A 137 36.26 -8.41 8.18
C ILE A 137 35.98 -7.61 6.91
N CYS A 138 36.58 -7.99 5.78
CA CYS A 138 36.12 -7.60 4.45
C CYS A 138 35.85 -8.84 3.61
N PHE A 139 34.60 -9.00 3.16
CA PHE A 139 34.19 -10.10 2.30
C PHE A 139 33.75 -9.56 0.96
N TYR A 140 34.27 -10.17 -0.11
CA TYR A 140 33.88 -9.84 -1.48
C TYR A 140 32.45 -10.31 -1.79
N PRO A 141 31.74 -9.66 -2.73
CA PRO A 141 30.43 -10.11 -3.18
C PRO A 141 30.46 -11.57 -3.67
N GLY A 142 29.40 -12.31 -3.40
CA GLY A 142 29.30 -13.76 -3.63
C GLY A 142 29.71 -14.62 -2.43
N ASN A 143 30.34 -14.05 -1.40
CA ASN A 143 30.64 -14.81 -0.18
C ASN A 143 29.36 -15.15 0.59
N MET A 144 29.20 -16.41 0.97
CA MET A 144 28.06 -16.88 1.77
C MET A 144 28.40 -16.92 3.26
N LYS A 145 27.45 -16.55 4.10
CA LYS A 145 27.55 -16.57 5.55
C LYS A 145 26.26 -17.08 6.16
N GLN A 146 26.36 -17.97 7.15
CA GLN A 146 25.21 -18.33 7.97
C GLN A 146 24.93 -17.19 8.95
N LEU A 147 23.74 -16.59 8.84
CA LEU A 147 23.29 -15.52 9.73
C LEU A 147 22.23 -16.07 10.68
N ASN A 148 22.61 -16.11 11.97
CA ASN A 148 21.74 -16.51 13.06
C ASN A 148 21.50 -15.28 13.95
N THR A 149 20.55 -14.43 13.56
CA THR A 149 20.22 -13.22 14.32
C THR A 149 19.18 -13.51 15.40
N LYS A 150 18.96 -12.54 16.29
CA LYS A 150 17.75 -12.52 17.11
C LYS A 150 16.51 -12.48 16.19
N PRO A 151 15.38 -13.08 16.60
CA PRO A 151 14.16 -13.00 15.81
C PRO A 151 13.67 -11.56 15.77
N PHE A 152 13.37 -11.07 14.57
CA PHE A 152 12.66 -9.81 14.37
C PHE A 152 11.17 -10.11 14.14
N ASN A 153 10.31 -9.16 14.46
CA ASN A 153 8.88 -9.34 14.24
C ASN A 153 8.54 -9.35 12.75
N ASP A 154 7.41 -9.97 12.43
CA ASP A 154 6.89 -10.01 11.07
C ASP A 154 6.37 -8.62 10.63
N LEU A 155 6.51 -8.35 9.33
CA LEU A 155 5.83 -7.24 8.68
C LEU A 155 4.51 -7.74 8.12
N VAL A 156 3.43 -6.97 8.32
CA VAL A 156 2.10 -7.31 7.81
C VAL A 156 1.66 -6.25 6.83
N PHE A 157 1.21 -6.69 5.66
CA PHE A 157 0.78 -5.84 4.55
C PHE A 157 -0.66 -6.14 4.16
N ARG A 158 -1.30 -5.14 3.57
CA ARG A 158 -2.57 -5.27 2.83
C ARG A 158 -2.34 -4.93 1.37
N ALA A 159 -2.83 -5.76 0.48
CA ALA A 159 -2.84 -5.46 -0.95
C ALA A 159 -4.15 -4.77 -1.34
N PHE A 160 -4.05 -3.67 -2.07
CA PHE A 160 -5.15 -2.96 -2.69
C PHE A 160 -5.25 -3.39 -4.15
N LEU A 161 -6.30 -4.13 -4.46
CA LEU A 161 -6.56 -4.63 -5.80
C LEU A 161 -7.17 -3.52 -6.66
N PRO A 162 -6.76 -3.37 -7.93
CA PRO A 162 -7.32 -2.36 -8.81
C PRO A 162 -8.75 -2.76 -9.22
N VAL A 163 -9.64 -1.76 -9.31
CA VAL A 163 -11.09 -1.94 -9.53
C VAL A 163 -11.45 -2.70 -10.81
N ASP A 164 -10.57 -2.63 -11.79
CA ASP A 164 -10.67 -3.25 -13.11
C ASP A 164 -10.00 -4.63 -13.19
N LEU A 165 -9.49 -5.16 -12.07
CA LEU A 165 -8.90 -6.49 -12.01
C LEU A 165 -9.95 -7.54 -12.42
N PRO A 166 -9.74 -8.29 -13.52
CA PRO A 166 -10.71 -9.26 -13.99
C PRO A 166 -10.91 -10.40 -12.98
N LYS A 167 -12.05 -11.08 -13.07
CA LYS A 167 -12.27 -12.34 -12.36
C LYS A 167 -11.23 -13.38 -12.82
N GLY A 168 -10.61 -14.07 -11.87
CA GLY A 168 -9.62 -15.10 -12.18
C GLY A 168 -8.72 -15.45 -11.00
N HIS A 169 -7.85 -16.42 -11.23
CA HIS A 169 -6.78 -16.78 -10.31
C HIS A 169 -5.56 -15.90 -10.58
N TYR A 170 -4.93 -15.39 -9.53
CA TYR A 170 -3.75 -14.55 -9.61
C TYR A 170 -2.66 -15.06 -8.67
N ASP A 171 -1.47 -15.27 -9.22
CA ASP A 171 -0.24 -15.46 -8.49
C ASP A 171 0.64 -14.23 -8.69
N PHE A 172 0.78 -13.46 -7.63
CA PHE A 172 1.39 -12.15 -7.69
C PHE A 172 2.72 -12.12 -6.88
N PRO A 173 3.89 -12.06 -7.54
CA PRO A 173 5.18 -12.10 -6.85
C PRO A 173 5.60 -10.71 -6.31
N VAL A 174 5.74 -10.62 -4.99
CA VAL A 174 6.41 -9.50 -4.29
C VAL A 174 7.89 -9.82 -4.18
N ASN A 175 8.71 -9.20 -5.05
CA ASN A 175 10.16 -9.26 -4.93
C ASN A 175 10.66 -8.16 -3.99
N TYR A 176 11.43 -8.54 -2.98
CA TYR A 176 11.92 -7.61 -1.96
C TYR A 176 13.36 -7.91 -1.54
N ILE A 177 13.98 -6.92 -0.91
CA ILE A 177 15.35 -7.02 -0.40
C ILE A 177 15.25 -7.31 1.09
N ARG A 178 15.90 -8.38 1.55
CA ARG A 178 16.03 -8.74 2.96
C ARG A 178 17.47 -9.10 3.24
N GLY A 179 18.05 -8.55 4.30
CA GLY A 179 19.44 -8.81 4.60
C GLY A 179 19.93 -8.14 5.88
N VAL A 180 21.21 -8.34 6.15
CA VAL A 180 21.91 -7.73 7.28
C VAL A 180 23.11 -6.95 6.75
N GLN A 181 23.17 -5.69 7.12
CA GLN A 181 24.35 -4.87 6.96
C GLN A 181 25.32 -5.19 8.10
N HIS A 182 26.53 -5.59 7.73
CA HIS A 182 27.66 -5.74 8.62
C HIS A 182 28.55 -4.51 8.50
N HIS A 183 28.87 -3.89 9.63
CA HIS A 183 29.79 -2.77 9.71
C HIS A 183 30.88 -3.07 10.74
N TYR A 184 32.14 -3.04 10.31
CA TYR A 184 33.33 -3.23 11.12
C TYR A 184 34.20 -1.99 11.06
N TYR A 185 34.68 -1.49 12.19
CA TYR A 185 35.42 -0.22 12.27
C TYR A 185 36.36 -0.18 13.48
N ASP A 186 37.35 0.72 13.49
CA ASP A 186 38.33 0.85 14.58
C ASP A 186 38.09 2.04 15.52
N LEU A 187 37.32 3.04 15.10
CA LEU A 187 37.01 4.22 15.92
C LEU A 187 35.69 4.03 16.67
N TRP A 188 35.71 4.18 18.00
CA TRP A 188 34.49 4.08 18.80
C TRP A 188 33.43 5.10 18.33
N GLN A 189 32.16 4.67 18.25
CA GLN A 189 31.02 5.46 17.75
C GLN A 189 31.06 5.83 16.26
N ASP A 190 31.89 5.14 15.46
CA ASP A 190 31.81 5.25 14.01
C ASP A 190 30.60 4.44 13.49
N HIS A 191 29.45 5.10 13.43
CA HIS A 191 28.20 4.51 12.96
C HIS A 191 28.03 4.73 11.47
N TYR A 192 27.70 3.66 10.74
CA TYR A 192 27.43 3.74 9.32
C TYR A 192 26.15 3.03 8.98
N LYS A 193 25.29 3.71 8.22
CA LYS A 193 24.09 3.13 7.63
C LYS A 193 24.17 3.29 6.12
N MET A 194 24.04 2.21 5.38
CA MET A 194 23.93 2.27 3.92
C MET A 194 22.80 3.22 3.54
N SER A 195 23.06 4.05 2.53
CA SER A 195 22.03 4.95 2.00
C SER A 195 20.87 4.15 1.40
N TYR A 196 19.66 4.72 1.44
CA TYR A 196 18.48 4.07 0.85
C TYR A 196 18.67 3.79 -0.63
N ASP A 197 19.36 4.67 -1.36
CA ASP A 197 19.66 4.45 -2.78
C ASP A 197 20.64 3.30 -2.99
N GLN A 198 21.67 3.14 -2.14
CA GLN A 198 22.52 1.94 -2.20
C GLN A 198 21.70 0.67 -1.97
N ILE A 199 20.78 0.67 -1.01
CA ILE A 199 19.93 -0.50 -0.75
C ILE A 199 19.03 -0.80 -1.95
N LYS A 200 18.36 0.18 -2.56
CA LYS A 200 17.49 -0.04 -3.73
C LYS A 200 18.19 -0.66 -4.93
N HIS A 201 19.47 -0.38 -5.12
CA HIS A 201 20.25 -0.93 -6.23
C HIS A 201 20.72 -2.37 -5.97
N LEU A 202 20.52 -2.91 -4.75
CA LEU A 202 20.77 -4.32 -4.49
C LEU A 202 19.70 -5.19 -5.15
N PRO A 203 20.04 -6.41 -5.55
CA PRO A 203 19.07 -7.32 -6.14
C PRO A 203 18.00 -7.71 -5.11
N ALA A 204 16.73 -7.59 -5.50
CA ALA A 204 15.58 -8.09 -4.75
C ALA A 204 15.48 -9.62 -4.90
N THR A 205 16.31 -10.33 -4.16
CA THR A 205 16.46 -11.79 -4.24
C THR A 205 15.35 -12.57 -3.53
N ASN A 206 14.59 -11.93 -2.63
CA ASN A 206 13.56 -12.63 -1.86
C ASN A 206 12.21 -12.46 -2.56
N THR A 207 11.42 -13.53 -2.59
CA THR A 207 10.11 -13.54 -3.26
C THR A 207 9.04 -14.04 -2.30
N LEU A 208 7.95 -13.27 -2.18
CA LEU A 208 6.70 -13.73 -1.59
C LEU A 208 5.62 -13.75 -2.68
N VAL A 209 5.05 -14.92 -2.97
CA VAL A 209 3.96 -15.04 -3.93
C VAL A 209 2.63 -14.90 -3.20
N LEU A 210 1.91 -13.81 -3.44
CA LEU A 210 0.54 -13.62 -2.97
C LEU A 210 -0.41 -14.24 -3.99
N SER A 211 -1.10 -15.30 -3.60
CA SER A 211 -2.04 -16.04 -4.42
C SER A 211 -3.48 -15.78 -3.97
N PHE A 212 -4.39 -15.54 -4.92
CA PHE A 212 -5.81 -15.37 -4.63
C PHE A 212 -6.70 -15.61 -5.85
N ASP A 213 -7.97 -15.91 -5.60
CA ASP A 213 -9.01 -15.97 -6.60
C ASP A 213 -9.88 -14.71 -6.50
N ASN A 214 -9.76 -13.81 -7.49
CA ASN A 214 -10.71 -12.71 -7.61
C ASN A 214 -12.05 -13.27 -8.07
N VAL A 215 -13.04 -13.26 -7.18
CA VAL A 215 -14.39 -13.75 -7.49
C VAL A 215 -15.25 -12.73 -8.23
N GLY A 216 -14.74 -11.51 -8.38
CA GLY A 216 -15.46 -10.37 -8.95
C GLY A 216 -16.44 -9.72 -7.98
N GLY A 217 -17.09 -8.65 -8.42
CA GLY A 217 -18.11 -7.95 -7.66
C GLY A 217 -18.81 -6.87 -8.45
N CYS A 218 -19.61 -6.10 -7.73
CA CYS A 218 -20.27 -4.92 -8.26
C CYS A 218 -19.73 -3.67 -7.59
N GLN A 219 -19.65 -2.60 -8.37
CA GLN A 219 -19.26 -1.29 -7.88
C GLN A 219 -20.26 -0.22 -8.36
N PRO A 220 -20.90 0.52 -7.44
CA PRO A 220 -21.67 1.70 -7.79
C PRO A 220 -20.76 2.87 -8.16
N SER A 221 -21.24 3.78 -9.02
CA SER A 221 -20.54 5.00 -9.39
C SER A 221 -20.33 5.91 -8.18
N THR A 222 -19.16 6.54 -8.08
CA THR A 222 -18.70 7.31 -6.90
C THR A 222 -19.15 8.79 -6.90
N HIS A 223 -20.31 9.10 -7.46
CA HIS A 223 -20.80 10.48 -7.52
C HIS A 223 -21.72 10.82 -6.34
N VAL A 224 -21.69 12.08 -5.93
CA VAL A 224 -22.65 12.61 -4.95
C VAL A 224 -24.05 12.53 -5.53
N LEU A 225 -24.94 11.81 -4.85
CA LEU A 225 -26.35 11.74 -5.21
C LEU A 225 -27.11 12.91 -4.56
N ASN A 226 -27.25 14.01 -5.29
CA ASN A 226 -28.06 15.18 -4.93
C ASN A 226 -29.06 15.49 -6.04
N ILE A 227 -30.35 15.51 -5.71
CA ILE A 227 -31.44 15.80 -6.65
C ILE A 227 -31.92 17.23 -6.41
N ASP A 228 -31.44 18.16 -7.25
CA ASP A 228 -31.79 19.57 -7.16
C ASP A 228 -33.01 19.91 -8.01
N HIS A 229 -33.99 20.57 -7.40
CA HIS A 229 -35.21 21.06 -8.03
C HIS A 229 -35.11 22.52 -8.50
N GLY A 230 -33.99 23.18 -8.20
CA GLY A 230 -33.74 24.60 -8.47
C GLY A 230 -34.70 25.53 -7.71
N ASN A 231 -34.82 26.76 -8.21
CA ASN A 231 -35.71 27.76 -7.61
C ASN A 231 -37.19 27.42 -7.85
N ILE A 232 -37.94 27.18 -6.78
CA ILE A 232 -39.35 26.77 -6.81
C ILE A 232 -40.24 27.94 -6.38
N VAL A 233 -41.29 28.22 -7.16
CA VAL A 233 -42.36 29.18 -6.80
C VAL A 233 -43.54 28.41 -6.22
N ILE A 234 -43.95 28.77 -5.00
CA ILE A 234 -44.88 28.02 -4.13
C ILE A 234 -46.18 27.62 -4.83
N ASP A 235 -46.76 28.52 -5.64
CA ASP A 235 -48.11 28.35 -6.20
C ASP A 235 -48.17 27.59 -7.53
N ARG A 236 -47.03 27.31 -8.19
CA ARG A 236 -47.02 26.80 -9.58
C ARG A 236 -46.25 25.50 -9.81
N ARG A 237 -45.71 24.85 -8.77
CA ARG A 237 -44.76 23.74 -8.92
C ARG A 237 -45.08 22.46 -8.16
N ASN A 238 -46.33 22.26 -7.74
CA ASN A 238 -46.77 20.92 -7.34
C ASN A 238 -46.59 19.96 -8.53
N GLY A 239 -45.92 18.82 -8.32
CA GLY A 239 -45.55 17.89 -9.37
C GLY A 239 -44.27 18.24 -10.14
N ASN A 240 -43.44 19.20 -9.70
CA ASN A 240 -42.12 19.42 -10.29
C ASN A 240 -41.23 18.18 -10.11
N ILE A 241 -40.58 17.74 -11.18
CA ILE A 241 -39.74 16.53 -11.21
C ILE A 241 -38.29 16.94 -11.43
N ALA A 242 -37.39 16.35 -10.65
CA ALA A 242 -35.96 16.37 -10.87
C ALA A 242 -35.42 14.94 -10.72
N SER A 243 -34.28 14.63 -11.32
CA SER A 243 -33.76 13.26 -11.33
C SER A 243 -32.26 13.18 -11.39
N GLN A 244 -31.72 12.07 -10.89
CA GLN A 244 -30.32 11.71 -11.03
C GLN A 244 -30.19 10.23 -11.37
N THR A 245 -29.05 9.83 -11.93
CA THR A 245 -28.79 8.45 -12.31
C THR A 245 -27.64 7.88 -11.51
N LEU A 246 -27.82 6.69 -10.97
CA LEU A 246 -26.77 5.86 -10.38
C LEU A 246 -26.39 4.77 -11.38
N SER A 247 -25.10 4.65 -11.70
CA SER A 247 -24.59 3.54 -12.48
C SER A 247 -23.99 2.49 -11.57
N ILE A 248 -24.28 1.22 -11.81
CA ILE A 248 -23.69 0.08 -11.11
C ILE A 248 -23.05 -0.80 -12.17
N TYR A 249 -21.74 -1.03 -12.06
CA TYR A 249 -21.02 -1.99 -12.88
C TYR A 249 -20.85 -3.29 -12.11
N CYS A 250 -21.08 -4.43 -12.76
CA CYS A 250 -20.79 -5.75 -12.20
C CYS A 250 -19.99 -6.55 -13.22
N ASP A 251 -18.96 -7.26 -12.77
CA ASP A 251 -18.14 -8.16 -13.59
C ASP A 251 -18.64 -9.63 -13.56
N VAL A 252 -19.58 -9.94 -12.67
CA VAL A 252 -20.17 -11.27 -12.48
C VAL A 252 -21.69 -11.28 -12.57
N PRO A 253 -22.30 -12.43 -12.91
CA PRO A 253 -23.74 -12.60 -12.79
C PRO A 253 -24.18 -12.46 -11.33
N VAL A 254 -25.10 -11.53 -11.07
CA VAL A 254 -25.52 -11.15 -9.71
C VAL A 254 -26.85 -10.41 -9.76
N SER A 255 -27.61 -10.51 -8.67
CA SER A 255 -28.80 -9.69 -8.47
C SER A 255 -28.51 -8.64 -7.41
N VAL A 256 -28.80 -7.38 -7.70
CA VAL A 256 -28.68 -6.28 -6.74
C VAL A 256 -30.08 -5.78 -6.41
N LYS A 257 -30.48 -5.96 -5.15
CA LYS A 257 -31.70 -5.35 -4.62
C LYS A 257 -31.37 -3.94 -4.15
N ILE A 258 -32.10 -2.96 -4.68
CA ILE A 258 -32.10 -1.58 -4.24
C ILE A 258 -33.27 -1.42 -3.28
N SER A 259 -33.01 -0.88 -2.09
CA SER A 259 -34.04 -0.50 -1.13
C SER A 259 -33.83 0.96 -0.70
N LEU A 260 -34.91 1.74 -0.70
CA LEU A 260 -34.93 3.12 -0.24
C LEU A 260 -35.43 3.17 1.21
N LEU A 261 -34.70 3.89 2.06
CA LEU A 261 -35.03 4.12 3.46
C LEU A 261 -35.21 5.62 3.69
N ARG A 262 -36.26 5.99 4.41
CA ARG A 262 -36.54 7.41 4.73
C ARG A 262 -35.65 7.85 5.88
N ASN A 263 -34.94 8.96 5.73
CA ASN A 263 -34.28 9.62 6.86
C ASN A 263 -35.16 10.75 7.40
N THR A 264 -35.87 11.48 6.52
CA THR A 264 -36.85 12.49 6.89
C THR A 264 -38.28 12.02 6.64
N LEU A 265 -39.12 12.09 7.68
CA LEU A 265 -40.50 11.60 7.63
C LEU A 265 -41.38 12.52 6.76
N PRO A 266 -42.17 11.95 5.84
CA PRO A 266 -43.13 12.71 5.04
C PRO A 266 -44.28 13.22 5.92
N ILE A 267 -44.90 14.32 5.51
CA ILE A 267 -46.07 14.89 6.19
C ILE A 267 -47.40 14.38 5.63
N TYR A 268 -47.39 13.87 4.39
CA TYR A 268 -48.56 13.35 3.71
C TYR A 268 -48.53 11.83 3.67
N ASN A 269 -49.66 11.20 4.00
CA ASN A 269 -49.83 9.77 3.79
C ASN A 269 -50.36 9.51 2.38
N ASN A 270 -49.44 9.27 1.43
CA ASN A 270 -49.75 9.11 0.01
C ASN A 270 -49.63 7.67 -0.51
N ASN A 271 -49.57 6.66 0.38
CA ASN A 271 -49.34 5.23 0.06
C ASN A 271 -48.08 4.93 -0.79
N LYS A 272 -47.24 5.92 -1.03
CA LYS A 272 -46.04 5.86 -1.88
C LYS A 272 -44.80 6.03 -1.04
N PHE A 273 -43.64 5.66 -1.60
CA PHE A 273 -42.38 6.03 -0.97
C PHE A 273 -42.16 7.54 -1.14
N SER A 274 -42.05 8.22 0.00
CA SER A 274 -41.97 9.67 0.06
C SER A 274 -41.06 10.11 1.20
N VAL A 275 -40.45 11.26 1.02
CA VAL A 275 -39.44 11.85 1.90
C VAL A 275 -39.90 13.25 2.26
N GLY A 276 -39.92 13.59 3.54
CA GLY A 276 -40.27 14.94 3.98
C GLY A 276 -39.17 15.93 3.62
N LEU A 277 -39.53 17.05 2.97
CA LEU A 277 -38.60 18.13 2.63
C LEU A 277 -38.72 19.35 3.55
N GLY A 278 -39.72 19.36 4.44
CA GLY A 278 -40.06 20.50 5.28
C GLY A 278 -41.00 21.50 4.59
N ASN A 279 -41.45 22.52 5.33
CA ASN A 279 -42.29 23.61 4.84
C ASN A 279 -43.59 23.19 4.12
N GLY A 280 -44.17 22.06 4.50
CA GLY A 280 -45.40 21.57 3.88
C GLY A 280 -45.18 20.83 2.55
N TRP A 281 -43.96 20.38 2.28
CA TRP A 281 -43.58 19.66 1.07
C TRP A 281 -42.99 18.29 1.38
N ASP A 282 -43.43 17.31 0.59
CA ASP A 282 -42.80 16.00 0.49
C ASP A 282 -42.22 15.83 -0.93
N SER A 283 -41.24 14.95 -1.06
CA SER A 283 -40.85 14.39 -2.35
C SER A 283 -41.37 12.96 -2.46
N ILE A 284 -42.10 12.65 -3.52
CA ILE A 284 -42.41 11.29 -3.92
C ILE A 284 -41.24 10.80 -4.77
N ILE A 285 -40.61 9.70 -4.34
CA ILE A 285 -39.46 9.13 -5.04
C ILE A 285 -39.93 8.02 -5.96
N SER A 286 -39.31 7.93 -7.12
CA SER A 286 -39.47 6.82 -8.06
C SER A 286 -38.13 6.30 -8.55
N LEU A 287 -38.09 4.99 -8.80
CA LEU A 287 -36.97 4.29 -9.40
C LEU A 287 -37.39 3.90 -10.82
N ASP A 288 -36.66 4.38 -11.82
CA ASP A 288 -36.94 4.19 -13.25
C ASP A 288 -38.39 4.50 -13.64
N GLY A 289 -38.94 5.58 -13.07
CA GLY A 289 -40.31 6.05 -13.31
C GLY A 289 -41.39 5.34 -12.51
N VAL A 290 -41.05 4.35 -11.69
CA VAL A 290 -41.99 3.62 -10.83
C VAL A 290 -41.92 4.14 -9.40
N GLU A 291 -43.05 4.57 -8.84
CA GLU A 291 -43.15 5.06 -7.45
C GLU A 291 -43.11 3.91 -6.44
N GLN A 292 -41.91 3.37 -6.23
CA GLN A 292 -41.66 2.23 -5.36
C GLN A 292 -40.45 2.47 -4.46
N SER A 293 -40.40 1.76 -3.35
CA SER A 293 -39.27 1.80 -2.41
C SER A 293 -38.19 0.79 -2.72
N GLU A 294 -38.43 -0.16 -3.62
CA GLU A 294 -37.51 -1.26 -3.91
C GLU A 294 -37.47 -1.58 -5.40
N GLU A 295 -36.32 -2.01 -5.90
CA GLU A 295 -36.11 -2.47 -7.28
C GLU A 295 -35.06 -3.59 -7.29
N ILE A 296 -35.15 -4.55 -8.22
CA ILE A 296 -34.15 -5.64 -8.34
C ILE A 296 -33.53 -5.61 -9.73
N LEU A 297 -32.26 -5.24 -9.77
CA LEU A 297 -31.45 -5.29 -10.97
C LEU A 297 -30.76 -6.65 -11.09
N ARG A 298 -30.78 -7.25 -12.28
CA ARG A 298 -30.15 -8.55 -12.55
C ARG A 298 -29.10 -8.46 -13.64
N TRP A 299 -27.89 -8.91 -13.37
CA TRP A 299 -26.84 -9.09 -14.37
C TRP A 299 -26.73 -10.58 -14.70
N TYR A 300 -26.90 -10.91 -15.97
CA TYR A 300 -26.63 -12.26 -16.49
C TYR A 300 -25.21 -12.37 -17.06
N THR A 301 -24.60 -11.23 -17.37
CA THR A 301 -23.24 -11.06 -17.91
C THR A 301 -22.64 -9.77 -17.34
N ALA A 302 -21.31 -9.63 -17.46
CA ALA A 302 -20.62 -8.42 -17.04
C ALA A 302 -21.15 -7.18 -17.79
N GLY A 303 -21.29 -6.07 -17.08
CA GLY A 303 -21.75 -4.82 -17.67
C GLY A 303 -22.24 -3.79 -16.66
N SER A 304 -22.58 -2.62 -17.19
CA SER A 304 -23.17 -1.53 -16.40
C SER A 304 -24.68 -1.50 -16.57
N LYS A 305 -25.40 -1.28 -15.48
CA LYS A 305 -26.80 -0.85 -15.51
C LYS A 305 -26.96 0.44 -14.75
N THR A 306 -27.88 1.26 -15.22
CA THR A 306 -28.21 2.56 -14.64
C THR A 306 -29.60 2.52 -14.03
N VAL A 307 -29.77 3.14 -12.87
CA VAL A 307 -31.07 3.39 -12.26
C VAL A 307 -31.27 4.88 -12.14
N LYS A 308 -32.38 5.35 -12.70
CA LYS A 308 -32.84 6.73 -12.57
C LYS A 308 -33.63 6.88 -11.28
N ILE A 309 -33.16 7.75 -10.41
CA ILE A 309 -33.86 8.16 -9.20
C ILE A 309 -34.54 9.49 -9.50
N GLU A 310 -35.87 9.49 -9.46
CA GLU A 310 -36.67 10.69 -9.72
C GLU A 310 -37.35 11.14 -8.43
N SER A 311 -37.28 12.44 -8.18
CA SER A 311 -37.91 13.14 -7.08
C SER A 311 -39.02 14.01 -7.64
N ARG A 312 -40.25 13.83 -7.15
CA ARG A 312 -41.41 14.64 -7.53
C ARG A 312 -41.96 15.38 -6.32
N LEU A 313 -41.95 16.71 -6.37
CA LEU A 313 -42.47 17.53 -5.28
C LEU A 313 -43.99 17.37 -5.15
N TYR A 314 -44.44 17.18 -3.92
CA TYR A 314 -45.84 17.09 -3.56
C TYR A 314 -46.16 18.01 -2.37
N GLY A 315 -47.19 18.84 -2.53
CA GLY A 315 -47.67 19.73 -1.48
C GLY A 315 -49.14 20.08 -1.68
N GLU A 316 -49.91 20.05 -0.61
CA GLU A 316 -51.32 20.43 -0.59
C GLU A 316 -51.50 21.94 -0.37
N GLU A 317 -52.47 22.52 -1.07
CA GLU A 317 -52.87 23.91 -0.86
C GLU A 317 -53.25 24.18 0.61
N GLY A 318 -52.84 25.33 1.14
CA GLY A 318 -53.04 25.70 2.54
C GLY A 318 -52.02 25.12 3.55
N LYS A 319 -51.23 24.10 3.17
CA LYS A 319 -50.15 23.54 4.03
C LYS A 319 -48.75 23.94 3.58
N ARG A 320 -48.58 24.30 2.30
CA ARG A 320 -47.32 24.79 1.72
C ARG A 320 -46.89 26.12 2.36
N LYS A 321 -45.63 26.22 2.77
CA LYS A 321 -45.02 27.43 3.33
C LYS A 321 -43.79 27.86 2.51
N PRO A 322 -43.46 29.16 2.47
CA PRO A 322 -42.18 29.63 1.95
C PRO A 322 -41.01 29.10 2.79
N GLY A 323 -39.92 28.73 2.13
CA GLY A 323 -38.67 28.33 2.77
C GLY A 323 -37.85 27.38 1.91
N GLU A 324 -36.62 27.09 2.37
CA GLU A 324 -35.75 26.09 1.74
C GLU A 324 -36.34 24.68 1.95
N LEU A 325 -36.29 23.86 0.91
CA LEU A 325 -36.76 22.48 0.93
C LEU A 325 -35.56 21.55 0.95
N SER A 326 -35.44 20.74 2.00
CA SER A 326 -34.35 19.79 2.13
C SER A 326 -34.79 18.57 2.91
N GLY A 327 -34.49 17.41 2.37
CA GLY A 327 -34.79 16.11 2.95
C GLY A 327 -33.77 15.09 2.51
N SER A 328 -33.81 13.91 3.12
CA SER A 328 -32.86 12.86 2.74
C SER A 328 -33.46 11.47 2.84
N MET A 329 -32.86 10.58 2.07
CA MET A 329 -33.11 9.15 2.09
C MET A 329 -31.78 8.41 1.99
N THR A 330 -31.78 7.16 2.42
CA THR A 330 -30.66 6.25 2.29
C THR A 330 -31.01 5.20 1.25
N MET A 331 -30.17 5.06 0.23
CA MET A 331 -30.25 3.95 -0.73
C MET A 331 -29.34 2.82 -0.24
N VAL A 332 -29.92 1.65 -0.02
CA VAL A 332 -29.20 0.43 0.36
C VAL A 332 -29.11 -0.50 -0.83
N LEU A 333 -27.89 -0.91 -1.18
CA LEU A 333 -27.63 -1.93 -2.19
C LEU A 333 -27.34 -3.26 -1.49
N SER A 334 -28.18 -4.26 -1.73
CA SER A 334 -28.00 -5.63 -1.23
C SER A 334 -27.66 -6.55 -2.38
N PHE A 335 -26.47 -7.17 -2.31
CA PHE A 335 -25.99 -8.13 -3.29
C PHE A 335 -26.51 -9.52 -2.92
N LEU A 336 -27.31 -10.12 -3.80
CA LEU A 336 -28.02 -11.39 -3.60
C LEU A 336 -27.36 -12.55 -4.33
#